data_AF-A0A7V9IHG3-F1
#
_entry.id   AF-A0A7V9IHG3-F1
#
_cell.length_a   1.000
_cell.length_b   1.000
_cell.length_c   1.000
_cell.angle_alpha   90.00
_cell.angle_beta   90.00
_cell.angle_gamma   90.00
#
_symmetry.space_group_name_H-M   'P 1'
#
loop_
_entity.id
_entity.type
_entity.pdbx_description
1 polymer ?
#
loop_
_entity_poly.entity_id
_entity_poly.type
_entity_poly.pdbx_seq_one_letter_code
_entity_poly.pdbx_strand_id
1 'polypeptide(L)'
;MYDALTRRYKLACPQREEARVPLSDFRSIERLPGAAHPALFGIRFDCACGEEHPGLVAHGDLDWAPLGADAGGFVDLMTSRRADAGGELLDAAAAHLRAGEWPWTFFCYLEGRPRPVFPSSFVAVAPGERWLGLAVRCPVCGALSVNVVSRAHVDLPFWNDERVGVVDHVFTQDALRSVEEFRAELHSSRFDERRLDLR
;
A
#
# COMPACT_ATOMS: atom_id res chain seq x y z
N MET A 1 6.23 13.07 8.14
CA MET A 1 6.74 12.13 9.17
C MET A 1 5.58 11.35 9.75
N TYR A 2 5.68 10.03 9.83
CA TYR A 2 4.62 9.16 10.35
C TYR A 2 4.71 8.99 11.88
N ASP A 3 3.56 8.91 12.55
CA ASP A 3 3.45 8.61 13.97
C ASP A 3 2.82 7.22 14.14
N ALA A 4 3.63 6.24 14.58
CA ALA A 4 3.21 4.85 14.72
C ALA A 4 2.24 4.60 15.88
N LEU A 5 2.22 5.45 16.90
CA LEU A 5 1.32 5.30 18.04
C LEU A 5 -0.09 5.77 17.67
N THR A 6 -0.20 6.86 16.91
CA THR A 6 -1.49 7.38 16.45
C THR A 6 -1.91 6.88 15.07
N ARG A 7 -0.99 6.24 14.34
CA ARG A 7 -1.14 5.71 12.97
C ARG A 7 -1.51 6.81 11.97
N ARG A 8 -0.83 7.96 12.07
CA ARG A 8 -1.11 9.13 11.23
C ARG A 8 0.16 9.71 10.62
N TYR A 9 0.06 10.14 9.38
CA TYR A 9 1.05 10.95 8.70
C TYR A 9 0.87 12.42 9.08
N LYS A 10 1.97 13.07 9.46
CA LYS A 10 2.04 14.52 9.63
C LYS A 10 2.38 15.16 8.29
N LEU A 11 1.44 15.94 7.77
CA LEU A 11 1.50 16.60 6.47
C LEU A 11 1.20 18.09 6.63
N ALA A 12 1.74 18.93 5.75
CA ALA A 12 1.50 20.36 5.80
C ALA A 12 0.08 20.69 5.31
N CYS A 13 -0.63 21.55 6.05
CA CYS A 13 -1.93 22.10 5.64
C CYS A 13 -1.85 23.62 5.61
N PRO A 14 -2.16 24.30 4.49
CA PRO A 14 -2.11 25.76 4.41
C PRO A 14 -3.02 26.48 5.43
N GLN A 15 -4.11 25.83 5.86
CA GLN A 15 -5.10 26.41 6.77
C GLN A 15 -4.82 26.14 8.26
N ARG A 16 -4.11 25.05 8.58
CA ARG A 16 -3.91 24.56 9.96
C ARG A 16 -2.45 24.33 10.33
N GLU A 17 -1.52 24.72 9.46
CA GLU A 17 -0.07 24.47 9.49
C GLU A 17 0.28 22.96 9.37
N GLU A 18 -0.29 22.12 10.22
CA GLU A 18 -0.08 20.67 10.25
C GLU A 18 -1.43 19.92 10.24
N ALA A 19 -1.49 18.83 9.49
CA ALA A 19 -2.59 17.87 9.47
C ALA A 19 -2.09 16.46 9.79
N ARG A 20 -2.88 15.72 10.57
CA ARG A 20 -2.65 14.30 10.89
C ARG A 20 -3.60 13.43 10.11
N VAL A 21 -3.08 12.69 9.14
CA VAL A 21 -3.87 12.03 8.10
C VAL A 21 -3.59 10.53 8.11
N PRO A 22 -4.60 9.65 8.16
CA PRO A 22 -4.42 8.21 8.03
C PRO A 22 -4.16 7.84 6.56
N LEU A 23 -3.68 6.62 6.31
CA LEU A 23 -3.43 6.17 4.94
C LEU A 23 -4.73 6.04 4.14
N SER A 24 -5.86 5.73 4.82
CA SER A 24 -7.20 5.67 4.22
C SER A 24 -7.69 6.98 3.59
N ASP A 25 -7.17 8.12 4.03
CA ASP A 25 -7.61 9.43 3.55
C ASP A 25 -6.69 9.97 2.45
N PHE A 26 -5.71 9.17 2.02
CA PHE A 26 -4.97 9.45 0.81
C PHE A 26 -5.94 9.26 -0.37
N ARG A 27 -5.63 9.86 -1.52
CA ARG A 27 -6.47 9.81 -2.73
C ARG A 27 -5.67 9.32 -3.92
N SER A 28 -4.44 9.83 -4.07
CA SER A 28 -3.48 9.33 -5.05
C SER A 28 -2.08 9.28 -4.46
N ILE A 29 -1.30 8.29 -4.87
CA ILE A 29 0.10 8.11 -4.49
C ILE A 29 0.88 7.89 -5.78
N GLU A 30 1.85 8.76 -6.05
CA GLU A 30 2.67 8.71 -7.26
C GLU A 30 4.15 8.82 -6.90
N ARG A 31 4.97 7.94 -7.47
CA ARG A 31 6.42 8.05 -7.34
C ARG A 31 6.94 9.17 -8.22
N LEU A 32 7.63 10.15 -7.64
CA LEU A 32 8.21 11.25 -8.39
C LEU A 32 9.47 10.79 -9.14
N PRO A 33 9.73 11.34 -10.35
CA PRO A 33 10.96 11.07 -11.08
C PRO A 33 12.16 11.61 -10.30
N GLY A 34 13.25 10.85 -10.23
CA GLY A 34 14.44 11.29 -9.51
C GLY A 34 15.30 10.14 -9.00
N ALA A 35 15.99 10.37 -7.88
CA ALA A 35 16.87 9.39 -7.26
C ALA A 35 16.12 8.09 -6.95
N ALA A 36 16.75 6.96 -7.29
CA ALA A 36 16.21 5.65 -6.93
C ALA A 36 16.08 5.51 -5.41
N HIS A 37 17.01 6.10 -4.65
CA HIS A 37 17.01 6.15 -3.19
C HIS A 37 17.55 7.48 -2.64
N PRO A 38 16.84 8.15 -1.72
CA PRO A 38 15.49 7.82 -1.27
C PRO A 38 14.45 8.19 -2.35
N ALA A 39 13.57 7.26 -2.68
CA ALA A 39 12.42 7.55 -3.54
C ALA A 39 11.44 8.45 -2.79
N LEU A 40 10.94 9.48 -3.49
CA LEU A 40 9.93 10.41 -2.98
C LEU A 40 8.59 10.14 -3.67
N PHE A 41 7.52 10.24 -2.90
CA PHE A 41 6.15 10.06 -3.35
C PHE A 41 5.39 11.37 -3.21
N GLY A 42 4.78 11.80 -4.31
CA GLY A 42 3.75 12.84 -4.32
C GLY A 42 2.42 12.21 -3.94
N ILE A 43 1.79 12.75 -2.91
CA ILE A 43 0.48 12.29 -2.45
C ILE A 43 -0.55 13.41 -2.60
N ARG A 44 -1.78 13.03 -2.90
CA ARG A 44 -2.95 13.88 -2.67
C ARG A 44 -3.73 13.28 -1.53
N PHE A 45 -4.11 14.10 -0.55
CA PHE A 45 -4.83 13.63 0.62
C PHE A 45 -6.02 14.54 0.94
N ASP A 46 -7.04 13.94 1.53
CA ASP A 46 -8.22 14.63 2.04
C ASP A 46 -7.92 15.14 3.45
N CYS A 47 -7.98 16.47 3.61
CA CYS A 47 -7.64 17.10 4.87
C CYS A 47 -8.91 17.42 5.67
N ALA A 48 -8.81 17.35 7.00
CA ALA A 48 -9.90 17.75 7.90
C ALA A 48 -10.28 19.25 7.84
N CYS A 49 -9.60 20.06 7.02
CA CYS A 49 -10.02 21.42 6.67
C CYS A 49 -11.13 21.44 5.61
N GLY A 50 -11.41 20.31 4.94
CA GLY A 50 -12.42 20.17 3.89
C GLY A 50 -11.89 20.32 2.46
N GLU A 51 -10.57 20.47 2.29
CA GLU A 51 -9.92 20.57 0.98
C GLU A 51 -8.91 19.44 0.78
N GLU A 52 -8.69 19.06 -0.49
CA GLU A 52 -7.59 18.18 -0.86
C GLU A 52 -6.28 18.95 -0.95
N HIS A 53 -5.21 18.37 -0.43
CA HIS A 53 -3.90 18.99 -0.44
C HIS A 53 -2.83 18.06 -1.01
N PRO A 54 -1.81 18.61 -1.69
CA PRO A 54 -0.62 17.87 -2.06
C PRO A 54 0.29 17.68 -0.83
N GLY A 55 0.94 16.53 -0.77
CA GLY A 55 1.96 16.21 0.23
C GLY A 55 3.14 15.49 -0.41
N LEU A 56 4.26 15.47 0.31
CA LEU A 56 5.45 14.70 -0.05
C LEU A 56 5.79 13.74 1.08
N VAL A 57 6.03 12.48 0.71
CA VAL A 57 6.37 11.42 1.67
C VAL A 57 7.55 10.62 1.12
N ALA A 58 8.54 10.33 1.95
CA ALA A 58 9.65 9.47 1.57
C ALA A 58 9.25 7.99 1.65
N HIS A 59 9.90 7.14 0.86
CA HIS A 59 9.70 5.68 0.92
C HIS A 59 9.82 5.11 2.34
N GLY A 60 10.79 5.59 3.13
CA GLY A 60 10.96 5.19 4.54
C GLY A 60 9.74 5.50 5.39
N ASP A 61 9.21 6.72 5.31
CA ASP A 61 8.00 7.13 6.02
C ASP A 61 6.76 6.34 5.60
N LEU A 62 6.68 5.92 4.32
CA LEU A 62 5.51 5.28 3.75
C LEU A 62 5.43 3.78 4.05
N ASP A 63 6.55 3.06 3.93
CA ASP A 63 6.57 1.60 4.04
C ASP A 63 7.18 1.08 5.36
N TRP A 64 8.16 1.79 5.93
CA TRP A 64 8.93 1.31 7.08
C TRP A 64 8.51 1.95 8.40
N ALA A 65 8.21 3.25 8.42
CA ALA A 65 7.77 3.93 9.63
C ALA A 65 6.49 3.32 10.24
N PRO A 66 5.50 2.82 9.45
CA PRO A 66 4.38 2.08 10.02
C PRO A 66 4.75 0.81 10.79
N LEU A 67 5.89 0.19 10.48
CA LEU A 67 6.38 -1.00 11.17
C LEU A 67 7.12 -0.68 12.48
N GLY A 68 7.23 0.60 12.84
CA GLY A 68 7.88 1.04 14.08
C GLY A 68 9.28 1.60 13.92
N ALA A 69 9.79 1.73 12.68
CA ALA A 69 11.17 2.17 12.41
C ALA A 69 11.53 3.54 13.02
N ASP A 70 10.53 4.40 13.25
CA ASP A 70 10.66 5.73 13.88
C ASP A 70 9.62 5.97 14.97
N ALA A 71 9.14 4.91 15.64
CA ALA A 71 8.18 5.09 16.73
C ALA A 71 8.90 5.74 17.92
N GLY A 72 8.63 7.02 18.15
CA GLY A 72 9.23 7.78 19.25
C GLY A 72 8.87 7.23 20.63
N GLY A 73 9.52 7.76 21.66
CA GLY A 73 9.27 7.36 23.03
C GLY A 73 7.87 7.75 23.53
N PHE A 74 7.32 6.93 24.43
CA PHE A 74 6.04 7.18 25.10
C PHE A 74 6.20 7.16 26.62
N VAL A 75 5.20 7.67 27.33
CA VAL A 75 5.13 7.54 28.79
C VAL A 75 4.20 6.37 29.11
N ASP A 76 4.74 5.33 29.71
CA ASP A 76 3.95 4.25 30.29
C ASP A 76 3.27 4.75 31.57
N LEU A 77 1.94 4.83 31.54
CA LEU A 77 1.13 5.33 32.65
C LEU A 77 1.11 4.36 33.84
N MET A 78 1.35 3.07 33.61
CA MET A 78 1.36 2.06 34.67
C MET A 78 2.65 2.09 35.48
N THR A 79 3.76 2.53 34.86
CA THR A 79 5.07 2.60 35.51
C THR A 79 5.59 4.03 35.71
N SER A 80 4.91 5.04 35.14
CA SER A 80 5.35 6.44 35.06
C SER A 80 6.73 6.62 34.43
N ARG A 81 7.16 5.69 33.57
CA ARG A 81 8.47 5.73 32.92
C ARG A 81 8.35 6.07 31.45
N ARG A 82 9.40 6.67 30.89
CA ARG A 82 9.53 6.76 29.44
C ARG A 82 10.03 5.43 28.90
N ALA A 83 9.31 4.88 27.94
CA ALA A 83 9.66 3.66 27.23
C ALA A 83 9.88 3.99 25.74
N ASP A 84 10.62 3.12 25.05
CA ASP A 84 10.88 3.21 23.62
C ASP A 84 9.93 2.27 22.87
N ALA A 85 9.00 2.83 22.10
CA ALA A 85 8.08 2.04 21.30
C ALA A 85 8.74 1.44 20.05
N GLY A 86 9.82 2.06 19.54
CA GLY A 86 10.45 1.65 18.30
C GLY A 86 10.98 0.23 18.36
N GLY A 87 11.79 -0.08 19.37
CA GLY A 87 12.33 -1.42 19.58
C GLY A 87 11.24 -2.49 19.71
N GLU A 88 10.24 -2.26 20.56
CA GLU A 88 9.16 -3.22 20.80
C GLU A 88 8.30 -3.47 19.54
N LEU A 89 7.96 -2.41 18.81
CA LEU A 89 7.18 -2.52 17.57
C LEU A 89 7.96 -3.22 16.45
N LEU A 90 9.26 -2.94 16.32
CA LEU A 90 10.12 -3.63 15.35
C LEU A 90 10.28 -5.12 15.70
N ASP A 91 10.45 -5.45 16.98
CA ASP A 91 10.52 -6.84 17.43
C ASP A 91 9.21 -7.59 17.17
N ALA A 92 8.07 -6.95 17.42
CA ALA A 92 6.75 -7.48 17.10
C ALA A 92 6.57 -7.68 15.59
N ALA A 93 6.93 -6.69 14.77
CA ALA A 93 6.89 -6.79 13.31
C ALA A 93 7.78 -7.93 12.81
N ALA A 94 9.00 -8.08 13.36
CA ALA A 94 9.89 -9.18 13.03
C ALA A 94 9.34 -10.55 13.45
N ALA A 95 8.55 -10.62 14.52
CA ALA A 95 7.88 -11.86 14.94
C ALA A 95 6.77 -12.26 13.94
N HIS A 96 5.92 -11.31 13.52
CA HIS A 96 4.89 -11.54 12.49
C HIS A 96 5.50 -11.99 11.17
N LEU A 97 6.54 -11.30 10.69
CA LEU A 97 7.22 -11.66 9.44
C LEU A 97 7.83 -13.08 9.51
N ARG A 98 8.40 -13.47 10.65
CA ARG A 98 8.92 -14.84 10.86
C ARG A 98 7.82 -15.90 10.90
N ALA A 99 6.61 -15.53 11.32
CA ALA A 99 5.42 -16.39 11.25
C ALA A 99 4.82 -16.48 9.83
N GLY A 100 5.36 -15.72 8.86
CA GLY A 100 4.84 -15.65 7.50
C GLY A 100 3.64 -14.71 7.33
N GLU A 101 3.37 -13.89 8.35
CA GLU A 101 2.32 -12.88 8.33
C GLU A 101 2.86 -11.58 7.74
N TRP A 102 2.18 -11.07 6.72
CA TRP A 102 2.61 -9.87 6.00
C TRP A 102 1.85 -8.63 6.50
N PRO A 103 2.51 -7.46 6.59
CA PRO A 103 1.89 -6.23 7.07
C PRO A 103 0.62 -5.85 6.31
N TRP A 104 0.65 -5.97 4.99
CA TRP A 104 -0.52 -5.80 4.14
C TRP A 104 -0.54 -6.87 3.04
N THR A 105 -1.72 -7.41 2.79
CA THR A 105 -1.95 -8.46 1.80
C THR A 105 -3.15 -8.10 0.94
N PHE A 106 -2.95 -8.00 -0.37
CA PHE A 106 -4.01 -7.69 -1.34
C PHE A 106 -4.11 -8.76 -2.41
N PHE A 107 -5.24 -8.85 -3.08
CA PHE A 107 -5.45 -9.82 -4.15
C PHE A 107 -4.83 -9.33 -5.47
N CYS A 108 -3.99 -10.16 -6.08
CA CYS A 108 -3.53 -9.93 -7.44
C CYS A 108 -4.48 -10.59 -8.43
N TYR A 109 -5.17 -9.78 -9.24
CA TYR A 109 -6.10 -10.26 -10.25
C TYR A 109 -5.44 -11.22 -11.25
N LEU A 110 -4.29 -10.83 -11.82
CA LEU A 110 -3.62 -11.62 -12.86
C LEU A 110 -3.11 -12.98 -12.36
N GLU A 111 -2.63 -13.04 -11.12
CA GLU A 111 -2.15 -14.29 -10.53
C GLU A 111 -3.24 -15.11 -9.82
N GLY A 112 -4.43 -14.54 -9.61
CA GLY A 112 -5.54 -15.19 -8.91
C GLY A 112 -5.25 -15.54 -7.45
N ARG A 113 -4.35 -14.81 -6.78
CA ARG A 113 -3.95 -15.09 -5.39
C ARG A 113 -3.59 -13.84 -4.58
N PRO A 114 -3.71 -13.88 -3.24
CA PRO A 114 -3.21 -12.82 -2.36
C PRO A 114 -1.68 -12.69 -2.45
N ARG A 115 -1.19 -11.45 -2.40
CA ARG A 115 0.23 -11.09 -2.39
C ARG A 115 0.54 -10.05 -1.32
N PRO A 116 1.73 -10.11 -0.73
CA PRO A 116 2.25 -9.02 0.10
C PRO A 116 2.41 -7.76 -0.77
N VAL A 117 1.97 -6.62 -0.24
CA VAL A 117 2.05 -5.32 -0.91
C VAL A 117 2.44 -4.28 0.13
N PHE A 118 3.12 -3.23 -0.31
CA PHE A 118 3.51 -2.10 0.53
C PHE A 118 2.73 -0.84 0.12
N PRO A 119 2.49 0.12 1.04
CA PRO A 119 1.81 1.37 0.73
C PRO A 119 2.37 2.14 -0.48
N SER A 120 3.67 2.05 -0.76
CA SER A 120 4.31 2.60 -1.97
C SER A 120 3.81 2.03 -3.29
N SER A 121 3.12 0.88 -3.27
CA SER A 121 2.53 0.23 -4.44
C SER A 121 1.07 0.66 -4.68
N PHE A 122 0.51 1.49 -3.81
CA PHE A 122 -0.83 2.04 -3.99
C PHE A 122 -0.80 3.14 -5.05
N VAL A 123 -1.85 3.20 -5.85
CA VAL A 123 -1.99 4.19 -6.93
C VAL A 123 -3.11 5.17 -6.59
N ALA A 124 -4.25 4.66 -6.17
CA ALA A 124 -5.41 5.47 -5.83
C ALA A 124 -6.22 4.83 -4.70
N VAL A 125 -6.84 5.68 -3.87
CA VAL A 125 -7.69 5.30 -2.75
C VAL A 125 -9.01 6.06 -2.91
N ALA A 126 -10.10 5.32 -3.05
CA ALA A 126 -11.45 5.84 -3.19
C ALA A 126 -12.24 5.58 -1.89
N PRO A 127 -12.74 6.63 -1.21
CA PRO A 127 -13.56 6.45 -0.02
C PRO A 127 -14.94 5.91 -0.40
N GLY A 128 -15.43 4.93 0.36
CA GLY A 128 -16.83 4.53 0.40
C GLY A 128 -17.39 4.65 1.81
N GLU A 129 -18.70 4.42 1.97
CA GLU A 129 -19.37 4.56 3.28
C GLU A 129 -18.77 3.64 4.34
N ARG A 130 -18.60 2.36 4.00
CA ARG A 130 -18.08 1.32 4.92
C ARG A 130 -16.75 0.71 4.47
N TRP A 131 -16.49 0.75 3.18
CA TRP A 131 -15.34 0.11 2.55
C TRP A 131 -14.55 1.13 1.72
N LEU A 132 -13.27 0.85 1.53
CA LEU A 132 -12.38 1.62 0.67
C LEU A 132 -12.14 0.84 -0.62
N GLY A 133 -12.21 1.52 -1.77
CA GLY A 133 -11.68 1.01 -3.02
C GLY A 133 -10.21 1.38 -3.14
N LEU A 134 -9.34 0.41 -3.34
CA LEU A 134 -7.89 0.62 -3.40
C LEU A 134 -7.34 0.06 -4.72
N ALA A 135 -6.80 0.94 -5.55
CA ALA A 135 -6.05 0.56 -6.73
C ALA A 135 -4.59 0.30 -6.35
N VAL A 136 -4.15 -0.94 -6.54
CA VAL A 136 -2.86 -1.45 -6.09
C VAL A 136 -2.12 -2.05 -7.27
N ARG A 137 -0.87 -1.63 -7.47
CA ARG A 137 0.04 -2.28 -8.40
C ARG A 137 0.72 -3.46 -7.71
N CYS A 138 0.61 -4.66 -8.28
CA CYS A 138 1.28 -5.82 -7.72
C CYS A 138 2.81 -5.65 -7.82
N PRO A 139 3.56 -5.79 -6.71
CA PRO A 139 5.02 -5.66 -6.75
C PRO A 139 5.71 -6.82 -7.48
N VAL A 140 5.02 -7.93 -7.72
CA VAL A 140 5.57 -9.12 -8.40
C VAL A 140 5.38 -9.04 -9.91
N CYS A 141 4.15 -8.88 -10.39
CA CYS A 141 3.84 -8.91 -11.82
C CYS A 141 3.54 -7.53 -12.43
N GLY A 142 3.46 -6.48 -11.61
CA GLY A 142 3.19 -5.11 -12.07
C GLY A 142 1.75 -4.85 -12.54
N ALA A 143 0.85 -5.83 -12.47
CA ALA A 143 -0.56 -5.67 -12.82
C ALA A 143 -1.30 -4.78 -11.82
N LEU A 144 -2.26 -4.00 -12.31
CA LEU A 144 -3.11 -3.17 -11.48
C LEU A 144 -4.34 -3.98 -11.05
N SER A 145 -4.65 -3.94 -9.76
CA SER A 145 -5.81 -4.60 -9.17
C SER A 145 -6.58 -3.61 -8.32
N VAL A 146 -7.91 -3.66 -8.37
CA VAL A 146 -8.76 -2.89 -7.45
C VAL A 146 -9.34 -3.81 -6.39
N ASN A 147 -8.98 -3.51 -5.16
CA ASN A 147 -9.37 -4.24 -3.97
C ASN A 147 -10.36 -3.41 -3.16
N VAL A 148 -11.34 -4.06 -2.55
CA VAL A 148 -12.33 -3.44 -1.65
C VAL A 148 -12.06 -3.96 -0.25
N VAL A 149 -11.62 -3.06 0.63
CA VAL A 149 -11.08 -3.40 1.95
C VAL A 149 -11.56 -2.43 3.02
N SER A 150 -11.46 -2.82 4.29
CA SER A 150 -11.80 -1.96 5.42
C SER A 150 -10.74 -0.86 5.60
N ARG A 151 -11.09 0.20 6.33
CA ARG A 151 -10.09 1.23 6.72
C ARG A 151 -8.97 0.63 7.58
N ALA A 152 -9.34 -0.27 8.49
CA ALA A 152 -8.39 -0.95 9.37
C ALA A 152 -7.37 -1.77 8.58
N HIS A 153 -7.79 -2.42 7.48
CA HIS A 153 -6.90 -3.15 6.59
C HIS A 153 -5.78 -2.29 6.01
N VAL A 154 -6.04 -1.00 5.77
CA VAL A 154 -5.08 -0.08 5.18
C VAL A 154 -4.25 0.61 6.27
N ASP A 155 -4.89 1.09 7.33
CA ASP A 155 -4.24 1.92 8.34
C ASP A 155 -3.43 1.14 9.38
N LEU A 156 -3.69 -0.16 9.54
CA LEU A 156 -3.08 -1.01 10.57
C LEU A 156 -2.21 -2.11 9.94
N PRO A 157 -0.88 -2.03 10.08
CA PRO A 157 -0.01 -3.14 9.71
C PRO A 157 -0.42 -4.42 10.45
N PHE A 158 -0.36 -5.55 9.74
CA PHE A 158 -0.71 -6.89 10.21
C PHE A 158 -2.20 -7.13 10.49
N TRP A 159 -3.07 -6.13 10.32
CA TRP A 159 -4.51 -6.33 10.29
C TRP A 159 -4.96 -6.61 8.86
N ASN A 160 -5.12 -7.88 8.51
CA ASN A 160 -5.64 -8.26 7.21
C ASN A 160 -7.13 -8.64 7.31
N ASP A 161 -7.97 -8.12 6.41
CA ASP A 161 -9.38 -8.50 6.38
C ASP A 161 -9.47 -9.98 6.00
N GLU A 162 -10.40 -10.73 6.62
CA GLU A 162 -10.63 -12.13 6.29
C GLU A 162 -11.04 -12.30 4.81
N ARG A 163 -11.70 -11.28 4.24
CA ARG A 163 -12.17 -11.25 2.86
C ARG A 163 -11.85 -9.90 2.22
N VAL A 164 -11.08 -9.95 1.13
CA VAL A 164 -10.81 -8.79 0.28
C VAL A 164 -11.71 -8.89 -0.95
N GLY A 165 -12.57 -7.90 -1.17
CA GLY A 165 -13.35 -7.82 -2.41
C GLY A 165 -12.45 -7.42 -3.58
N VAL A 166 -12.70 -7.94 -4.78
CA VAL A 166 -11.92 -7.61 -5.97
C VAL A 166 -12.89 -7.17 -7.06
N VAL A 167 -12.60 -6.04 -7.70
CA VAL A 167 -13.39 -5.58 -8.84
C VAL A 167 -12.77 -6.12 -10.12
N ASP A 168 -13.52 -6.97 -10.83
CA ASP A 168 -13.16 -7.49 -12.15
C ASP A 168 -13.29 -6.39 -13.22
N HIS A 169 -12.45 -5.36 -13.14
CA HIS A 169 -12.33 -4.36 -14.19
C HIS A 169 -10.91 -4.38 -14.76
N VAL A 170 -10.82 -4.90 -15.98
CA VAL A 170 -9.64 -4.88 -16.83
C VAL A 170 -9.29 -3.41 -17.09
N PHE A 171 -8.35 -2.85 -16.34
CA PHE A 171 -7.87 -1.50 -16.59
C PHE A 171 -7.24 -1.44 -17.98
N THR A 172 -7.64 -0.45 -18.79
CA THR A 172 -7.29 -0.32 -20.21
C THR A 172 -5.77 -0.33 -20.48
N GLN A 173 -4.94 -0.01 -19.49
CA GLN A 173 -3.48 -0.11 -19.59
C GLN A 173 -2.94 -1.54 -19.42
N ASP A 174 -3.61 -2.41 -18.67
CA ASP A 174 -3.26 -3.83 -18.59
C ASP A 174 -3.76 -4.60 -19.83
N ALA A 175 -4.83 -4.15 -20.48
CA ALA A 175 -5.29 -4.72 -21.76
C ALA A 175 -4.24 -4.58 -22.88
N LEU A 176 -3.48 -3.47 -22.92
CA LEU A 176 -2.41 -3.28 -23.90
C LEU A 176 -1.21 -4.20 -23.61
N ARG A 177 -0.81 -4.33 -22.34
CA ARG A 177 0.27 -5.26 -21.95
C ARG A 177 -0.14 -6.71 -22.20
N SER A 178 -1.38 -7.10 -21.91
CA SER A 178 -1.91 -8.44 -22.22
C SER A 178 -2.02 -8.70 -23.72
N VAL A 179 -2.34 -7.70 -24.55
CA VAL A 179 -2.40 -7.86 -26.02
C VAL A 179 -0.99 -7.92 -26.63
N GLU A 180 -0.02 -7.17 -26.12
CA GLU A 180 1.38 -7.23 -26.56
C GLU A 180 2.07 -8.52 -26.09
N GLU A 181 1.85 -8.95 -24.85
CA GLU A 181 2.31 -10.24 -24.34
C GLU A 181 1.64 -11.41 -25.09
N PHE A 182 0.35 -11.33 -25.40
CA PHE A 182 -0.36 -12.32 -26.22
C PHE A 182 0.11 -12.32 -27.69
N ARG A 183 0.40 -11.16 -28.28
CA ARG A 183 1.01 -11.08 -29.63
C ARG A 183 2.43 -11.62 -29.63
N ALA A 184 3.23 -11.34 -28.59
CA ALA A 184 4.56 -11.90 -28.44
C ALA A 184 4.53 -13.42 -28.22
N GLU A 185 3.53 -13.94 -27.49
CA GLU A 185 3.32 -15.37 -27.31
C GLU A 185 2.88 -16.06 -28.61
N LEU A 186 1.99 -15.45 -29.40
CA LEU A 186 1.57 -15.91 -30.73
C LEU A 186 2.72 -15.96 -31.77
N HIS A 187 3.76 -15.14 -31.59
CA HIS A 187 4.96 -15.12 -32.46
C HIS A 187 6.14 -15.93 -31.89
N SER A 188 5.93 -16.62 -30.76
CA SER A 188 6.94 -17.49 -30.14
C SER A 188 6.77 -18.94 -30.56
N SER A 189 7.88 -19.69 -30.68
CA SER A 189 7.87 -21.14 -30.93
C SER A 189 7.15 -21.97 -29.86
N ARG A 190 6.82 -21.35 -28.72
CA ARG A 190 6.09 -21.94 -27.59
C ARG A 190 4.60 -22.13 -27.88
N PHE A 191 4.02 -21.32 -28.78
CA PHE A 191 2.63 -21.47 -29.23
C PHE A 191 2.46 -22.65 -30.21
N ASP A 192 3.47 -22.90 -31.05
CA ASP A 192 3.48 -24.04 -31.98
C ASP A 192 3.60 -25.40 -31.25
N GLU A 193 4.36 -25.47 -30.16
CA GLU A 193 4.48 -26.68 -29.34
C GLU A 193 3.16 -27.07 -28.65
N ARG A 194 2.38 -26.08 -28.15
CA ARG A 194 1.08 -26.33 -27.49
C ARG A 194 -0.01 -26.87 -28.43
N ARG A 195 0.14 -26.69 -29.76
CA ARG A 195 -0.84 -27.18 -30.75
C ARG A 195 -0.62 -28.65 -31.12
N LEU A 196 0.53 -29.24 -30.79
CA LEU A 196 0.84 -30.64 -31.09
C LEU A 196 0.25 -31.63 -30.07
N ASP A 197 -0.22 -31.15 -28.91
CA ASP A 197 -0.76 -31.97 -27.81
C ASP A 197 -2.30 -31.91 -27.66
N LEU A 198 -3.04 -31.64 -28.74
CA LEU A 198 -4.47 -31.94 -28.77
C LEU A 198 -4.72 -33.35 -29.34
N ARG A 199 -4.59 -34.34 -28.46
CA ARG A 199 -5.21 -35.67 -28.56
C ARG A 199 -5.92 -36.00 -27.26
#